data_AF-A0A101UF73-F1
#
_entry.id   AF-A0A101UF73-F1
#
_cell.length_a   1.000
_cell.length_b   1.000
_cell.length_c   1.000
_cell.angle_alpha   90.00
_cell.angle_beta   90.00
_cell.angle_gamma   90.00
#
_symmetry.space_group_name_H-M   'P 1'
#
loop_
_entity.id
_entity.type
_entity.pdbx_description
1 polymer ?
#
loop_
_entity_poly.entity_id
_entity_poly.type
_entity_poly.pdbx_seq_one_letter_code
_entity_poly.pdbx_strand_id
1 'polypeptide(L)'
;MEIASTCRSLGPQVTVVDRDLPLRRVLGPVLARVITDAAREHGVVLRTVPGGVRSIGSRTLERVDADGDLLTADVIVSAVGDVPAVDWLTDSGLTLDGGVVTDARGRVADGIVAAGDAAVVRGACRRPHWANAVEQARVAAAALLGEPHDAAHSGSSPPPP
;
A
#
# COMPACT_ATOMS: atom_id res chain seq x y z
N MET A 1 0.54 4.86 -10.77
CA MET A 1 1.01 4.51 -12.14
C MET A 1 -0.08 3.89 -12.97
N GLU A 2 -0.82 2.89 -12.48
CA GLU A 2 -1.95 2.28 -13.20
C GLU A 2 -3.02 3.30 -13.65
N ILE A 3 -3.51 4.14 -12.73
CA ILE A 3 -4.44 5.24 -13.06
C ILE A 3 -3.84 6.15 -14.15
N ALA A 4 -2.56 6.49 -14.02
CA ALA A 4 -1.90 7.37 -14.97
C ALA A 4 -1.82 6.76 -16.38
N SER A 5 -1.44 5.48 -16.51
CA SER A 5 -1.41 4.80 -17.80
C SER A 5 -2.79 4.68 -18.42
N THR A 6 -3.82 4.39 -17.62
CA THR A 6 -5.21 4.31 -18.11
C THR A 6 -5.73 5.68 -18.54
N CYS A 7 -5.51 6.72 -17.75
CA CYS A 7 -5.89 8.08 -18.16
C CYS A 7 -5.16 8.51 -19.43
N ARG A 8 -3.88 8.17 -19.59
CA ARG A 8 -3.14 8.45 -20.83
C ARG A 8 -3.68 7.69 -22.03
N SER A 9 -4.07 6.41 -21.88
CA SER A 9 -4.66 5.64 -22.99
C SER A 9 -6.03 6.18 -23.41
N LEU A 10 -6.73 6.88 -22.52
CA LEU A 10 -7.99 7.57 -22.81
C LEU A 10 -7.82 8.97 -23.43
N GLY A 11 -6.60 9.52 -23.48
CA GLY A 11 -6.29 10.80 -24.13
C GLY A 11 -5.95 12.00 -23.22
N PRO A 12 -6.52 12.17 -22.01
CA PRO A 12 -6.22 13.30 -21.13
C PRO A 12 -4.73 13.50 -20.81
N GLN A 13 -4.32 14.76 -20.63
CA GLN A 13 -3.02 15.09 -20.06
C GLN A 13 -2.90 14.57 -18.63
N VAL A 14 -1.78 13.93 -18.30
CA VAL A 14 -1.56 13.37 -16.96
C VAL A 14 -0.22 13.83 -16.42
N THR A 15 -0.28 14.45 -15.25
CA THR A 15 0.89 14.70 -14.41
C THR A 15 0.80 13.82 -13.18
N VAL A 16 1.86 13.05 -12.89
CA VAL A 16 2.01 12.33 -11.63
C VAL A 16 3.04 13.07 -10.80
N VAL A 17 2.66 13.41 -9.58
CA VAL A 17 3.55 13.98 -8.58
C VAL A 17 3.79 12.95 -7.50
N ASP A 18 5.05 12.70 -7.16
CA ASP A 18 5.47 11.78 -6.11
C ASP A 18 6.61 12.42 -5.30
N ARG A 19 6.83 11.97 -4.07
CA ARG A 19 7.91 12.47 -3.20
C ARG A 19 9.29 11.92 -3.59
N ASP A 20 9.31 10.82 -4.34
CA ASP A 20 10.51 10.20 -4.90
C ASP A 20 10.18 9.69 -6.32
N LEU A 21 11.00 8.81 -6.86
CA LEU A 21 10.71 8.04 -8.07
C LEU A 21 9.50 7.11 -7.82
N PRO A 22 8.41 7.23 -8.61
CA PRO A 22 7.25 6.36 -8.48
C PRO A 22 7.61 4.87 -8.47
N LEU A 23 6.94 4.10 -7.61
CA LEU A 23 7.13 2.66 -7.40
C LEU A 23 8.47 2.23 -6.79
N ARG A 24 9.41 3.14 -6.49
CA ARG A 24 10.72 2.79 -5.91
C ARG A 24 10.60 1.99 -4.61
N ARG A 25 9.68 2.36 -3.71
CA ARG A 25 9.48 1.67 -2.42
C ARG A 25 9.04 0.22 -2.60
N VAL A 26 8.35 -0.09 -3.70
CA VAL A 26 7.75 -1.42 -3.95
C VAL A 26 8.67 -2.28 -4.81
N LEU A 27 9.29 -1.71 -5.85
CA LEU A 27 10.03 -2.44 -6.87
C LEU A 27 11.55 -2.17 -6.87
N GLY A 28 12.02 -1.27 -6.02
CA GLY A 28 13.40 -0.80 -6.04
C GLY A 28 13.70 0.17 -7.20
N PRO A 29 14.89 0.77 -7.23
CA PRO A 29 15.22 1.86 -8.14
C PRO A 29 15.34 1.43 -9.60
N VAL A 30 15.76 0.19 -9.88
CA VAL A 30 15.99 -0.28 -11.26
C VAL A 30 14.66 -0.46 -11.99
N LEU A 31 13.75 -1.25 -11.43
CA LEU A 31 12.44 -1.51 -12.04
C LEU A 31 11.56 -0.25 -12.03
N ALA A 32 11.63 0.57 -10.98
CA ALA A 32 10.95 1.86 -10.94
C ALA A 32 11.35 2.74 -12.13
N ARG A 33 12.65 2.84 -12.46
CA ARG A 33 13.14 3.61 -13.61
C ARG A 33 12.54 3.10 -14.92
N VAL A 34 12.62 1.79 -15.17
CA VAL A 34 12.06 1.17 -16.37
C VAL A 34 10.59 1.54 -16.55
N ILE A 35 9.78 1.42 -15.49
CA ILE A 35 8.35 1.74 -15.57
C ILE A 35 8.11 3.23 -15.76
N THR A 36 8.87 4.09 -15.07
CA THR A 36 8.72 5.55 -15.19
C THR A 36 9.17 6.08 -16.54
N ASP A 37 10.18 5.47 -17.16
CA ASP A 37 10.68 5.86 -18.48
C ASP A 37 9.65 5.45 -19.54
N ALA A 38 9.11 4.23 -19.47
CA ALA A 38 7.99 3.81 -20.30
C ALA A 38 6.77 4.75 -20.13
N ALA A 39 6.45 5.18 -18.92
CA ALA A 39 5.35 6.12 -18.69
C ALA A 39 5.60 7.50 -19.33
N ARG A 40 6.85 8.00 -19.28
CA ARG A 40 7.25 9.25 -19.94
C ARG A 40 7.16 9.14 -21.46
N GLU A 41 7.58 8.01 -22.03
CA GLU A 41 7.45 7.72 -23.47
C GLU A 41 5.99 7.73 -23.93
N HIS A 42 5.04 7.35 -23.05
CA HIS A 42 3.60 7.43 -23.28
C HIS A 42 2.98 8.80 -22.90
N GLY A 43 3.82 9.80 -22.64
CA GLY A 43 3.41 11.19 -22.40
C GLY A 43 2.89 11.49 -21.00
N VAL A 44 3.19 10.64 -20.00
CA VAL A 44 2.98 11.02 -18.58
C VAL A 44 4.06 12.01 -18.17
N VAL A 45 3.66 13.15 -17.61
CA VAL A 45 4.58 14.09 -16.97
C VAL A 45 4.85 13.61 -15.54
N LEU A 46 6.10 13.32 -15.19
CA LEU A 46 6.49 12.92 -13.85
C LEU A 46 7.20 14.07 -13.13
N ARG A 47 6.72 14.44 -11.95
CA ARG A 47 7.31 15.46 -11.07
C ARG A 47 7.71 14.82 -9.75
N THR A 48 8.92 15.07 -9.30
CA THR A 48 9.38 14.67 -7.96
C THR A 48 9.39 15.89 -7.05
N VAL A 49 8.62 15.83 -5.97
CA VAL A 49 8.47 16.92 -5.00
C VAL A 49 8.69 16.35 -3.60
N PRO A 50 9.93 16.35 -3.08
CA PRO A 50 10.27 15.66 -1.83
C PRO A 50 9.47 16.08 -0.59
N GLY A 51 9.05 17.37 -0.55
CA GLY A 51 8.19 17.94 0.49
C GLY A 51 6.72 17.51 0.39
N GLY A 52 6.34 16.78 -0.65
CA GLY A 52 4.95 16.51 -0.98
C GLY A 52 4.27 17.72 -1.62
N VAL A 53 2.96 17.65 -1.72
CA VAL A 53 2.15 18.71 -2.32
C VAL A 53 1.02 19.11 -1.40
N ARG A 54 0.49 20.31 -1.61
CA ARG A 54 -0.66 20.82 -0.87
C ARG A 54 -1.81 21.08 -1.83
N SER A 55 -2.98 20.50 -1.53
CA SER A 55 -4.20 20.90 -2.24
C SER A 55 -4.58 22.32 -1.81
N ILE A 56 -4.80 23.18 -2.80
CA ILE A 56 -5.17 24.60 -2.63
C ILE A 56 -6.45 24.94 -3.42
N GLY A 57 -7.15 23.92 -3.90
CA GLY A 57 -8.34 24.04 -4.72
C GLY A 57 -9.55 24.66 -4.00
N SER A 58 -10.48 25.19 -4.79
CA SER A 58 -11.83 25.56 -4.36
C SER A 58 -12.84 24.73 -5.16
N ARG A 59 -14.15 24.93 -4.93
CA ARG A 59 -15.21 24.15 -5.62
C ARG A 59 -15.20 24.25 -7.16
N THR A 60 -14.44 25.18 -7.76
CA THR A 60 -14.48 25.45 -9.21
C THR A 60 -13.18 25.14 -9.96
N LEU A 61 -12.04 25.05 -9.27
CA LEU A 61 -10.74 24.74 -9.88
C LEU A 61 -9.88 23.96 -8.89
N GLU A 62 -9.56 22.73 -9.28
CA GLU A 62 -8.67 21.87 -8.52
C GLU A 62 -7.22 22.27 -8.79
N ARG A 63 -6.52 22.67 -7.73
CA ARG A 63 -5.15 23.18 -7.81
C ARG A 63 -4.28 22.52 -6.74
N VAL A 64 -3.06 22.22 -7.12
CA VAL A 64 -2.03 21.63 -6.26
C VAL A 64 -0.82 22.54 -6.25
N ASP A 65 -0.39 22.93 -5.07
CA ASP A 65 0.89 23.60 -4.82
C ASP A 65 1.97 22.54 -4.65
N ALA A 66 2.89 22.49 -5.62
CA ALA A 66 4.00 21.57 -5.74
C ALA A 66 5.31 22.30 -5.49
N ASP A 67 5.51 22.74 -4.25
CA ASP A 67 6.69 23.50 -3.79
C ASP A 67 6.84 24.86 -4.51
N GLY A 68 5.74 25.62 -4.55
CA GLY A 68 5.67 26.93 -5.20
C GLY A 68 5.26 26.88 -6.66
N ASP A 69 5.25 25.70 -7.30
CA ASP A 69 4.69 25.50 -8.63
C ASP A 69 3.20 25.14 -8.54
N LEU A 70 2.33 25.93 -9.17
CA LEU A 70 0.89 25.72 -9.12
C LEU A 70 0.42 24.88 -10.31
N LEU A 71 0.09 23.62 -10.03
CA LEU A 71 -0.49 22.70 -10.99
C LEU A 71 -2.02 22.83 -10.96
N THR A 72 -2.64 22.99 -12.13
CA THR A 72 -4.10 23.04 -12.29
C THR A 72 -4.56 21.79 -13.03
N ALA A 73 -5.66 21.19 -12.60
CA ALA A 73 -6.26 20.03 -13.26
C ALA A 73 -7.78 20.08 -13.16
N ASP A 74 -8.46 19.41 -14.09
CA ASP A 74 -9.92 19.20 -13.99
C ASP A 74 -10.26 18.13 -12.93
N VAL A 75 -9.33 17.19 -12.70
CA VAL A 75 -9.47 16.10 -11.74
C VAL A 75 -8.15 15.89 -11.02
N ILE A 76 -8.20 15.79 -9.69
CA ILE A 76 -7.08 15.33 -8.85
C ILE A 76 -7.42 13.95 -8.30
N VAL A 77 -6.49 13.01 -8.46
CA VAL A 77 -6.57 11.70 -7.80
C VAL A 77 -5.45 11.58 -6.78
N SER A 78 -5.82 11.40 -5.51
CA SER A 78 -4.86 11.12 -4.45
C SER A 78 -4.66 9.60 -4.33
N ALA A 79 -3.44 9.13 -4.53
CA ALA A 79 -3.04 7.74 -4.41
C ALA A 79 -1.79 7.58 -3.54
N VAL A 80 -1.80 8.23 -2.37
CA VAL A 80 -0.63 8.38 -1.47
C VAL A 80 -0.45 7.23 -0.47
N GLY A 81 -1.31 6.21 -0.54
CA GLY A 81 -1.33 5.07 0.37
C GLY A 81 -2.67 4.92 1.06
N ASP A 82 -2.75 3.95 1.97
CA ASP A 82 -3.95 3.59 2.72
C ASP A 82 -3.66 3.56 4.24
N VAL A 83 -4.71 3.78 5.02
CA VAL A 83 -4.73 3.60 6.47
C VAL A 83 -5.74 2.51 6.79
N PRO A 84 -5.37 1.47 7.56
CA PRO A 84 -6.32 0.42 7.95
C PRO A 84 -7.53 0.97 8.69
N ALA A 85 -8.72 0.58 8.24
CA ALA A 85 -9.99 1.01 8.79
C ALA A 85 -10.33 0.26 10.10
N VAL A 86 -9.61 0.59 11.17
CA VAL A 86 -9.72 -0.07 12.49
C VAL A 86 -10.28 0.84 13.59
N ASP A 87 -10.69 2.07 13.25
CA ASP A 87 -11.17 3.06 14.22
C ASP A 87 -12.33 2.55 15.08
N TRP A 88 -13.20 1.73 14.51
CA TRP A 88 -14.34 1.12 15.19
C TRP A 88 -13.95 0.10 16.29
N LEU A 89 -12.68 -0.30 16.34
CA LEU A 89 -12.13 -1.23 17.35
C LEU A 89 -11.41 -0.51 18.50
N THR A 90 -11.33 0.82 18.50
CA THR A 90 -10.52 1.57 19.49
C THR A 90 -10.85 1.21 20.94
N ASP A 91 -12.12 0.98 21.26
CA ASP A 91 -12.59 0.65 22.62
C ASP A 91 -12.75 -0.87 22.88
N SER A 92 -12.31 -1.71 21.95
CA SER A 92 -12.48 -3.17 22.02
C SER A 92 -11.52 -3.87 23.00
N GLY A 93 -10.45 -3.17 23.43
CA GLY A 93 -9.35 -3.77 24.18
C GLY A 93 -8.37 -4.60 23.33
N LEU A 94 -8.60 -4.73 22.02
CA LEU A 94 -7.66 -5.36 21.10
C LEU A 94 -6.43 -4.47 20.89
N THR A 95 -5.28 -5.09 20.65
CA THR A 95 -4.06 -4.34 20.31
C THR A 95 -4.14 -3.84 18.88
N LEU A 96 -4.14 -2.52 18.70
CA LEU A 96 -4.10 -1.85 17.40
C LEU A 96 -2.75 -1.16 17.21
N ASP A 97 -2.03 -1.49 16.15
CA ASP A 97 -0.76 -0.85 15.75
C ASP A 97 -0.63 -0.94 14.23
N GLY A 98 -1.00 0.14 13.54
CA GLY A 98 -1.08 0.14 12.08
C GLY A 98 -2.04 -0.91 11.51
N GLY A 99 -3.04 -1.33 12.29
CA GLY A 99 -4.00 -2.41 12.04
C GLY A 99 -4.25 -3.27 13.29
N VAL A 100 -5.08 -4.30 13.18
CA VAL A 100 -5.32 -5.30 14.22
C VAL A 100 -4.10 -6.21 14.35
N VAL A 101 -3.44 -6.20 15.50
CA VAL A 101 -2.23 -6.99 15.72
C VAL A 101 -2.58 -8.47 15.87
N THR A 102 -1.90 -9.30 15.09
CA THR A 102 -2.06 -10.75 15.05
C THR A 102 -0.75 -11.46 15.36
N ASP A 103 -0.84 -12.72 15.81
CA ASP A 103 0.28 -13.65 15.72
C ASP A 103 0.52 -14.13 14.27
N ALA A 104 1.54 -14.99 14.07
CA ALA A 104 1.84 -15.56 12.75
C ALA A 104 0.71 -16.42 12.15
N ARG A 105 -0.30 -16.77 12.94
CA ARG A 105 -1.48 -17.53 12.53
C ARG A 105 -2.75 -16.67 12.39
N GLY A 106 -2.62 -15.34 12.45
CA GLY A 106 -3.77 -14.44 12.35
C GLY A 106 -4.61 -14.34 13.62
N ARG A 107 -4.17 -14.91 14.76
CA ARG A 107 -4.91 -14.82 16.03
C ARG A 107 -4.70 -13.48 16.69
N VAL A 108 -5.80 -12.92 17.20
CA VAL A 108 -5.82 -11.64 17.93
C VAL A 108 -6.08 -11.89 19.42
N ALA A 109 -7.06 -12.75 19.72
CA ALA A 109 -7.46 -13.15 21.07
C ALA A 109 -8.17 -14.51 21.01
N ASP A 110 -8.63 -15.02 22.15
CA ASP A 110 -9.38 -16.28 22.18
C ASP A 110 -10.65 -16.18 21.33
N GLY A 111 -10.81 -17.13 20.40
CA GLY A 111 -11.89 -17.13 19.41
C GLY A 111 -11.90 -15.97 18.40
N ILE A 112 -10.85 -15.12 18.34
CA ILE A 112 -10.80 -13.93 17.48
C ILE A 112 -9.57 -13.99 16.58
N VAL A 113 -9.80 -13.88 15.28
CA VAL A 113 -8.76 -13.82 14.24
C VAL A 113 -8.96 -12.61 13.34
N ALA A 114 -7.89 -12.16 12.68
CA ALA A 114 -7.93 -11.10 11.68
C ALA A 114 -7.10 -11.48 10.44
N ALA A 115 -7.53 -11.00 9.29
CA ALA A 115 -6.87 -11.20 8.00
C ALA A 115 -7.10 -9.99 7.09
N GLY A 116 -6.32 -9.91 6.01
CA GLY A 116 -6.42 -8.85 5.02
C GLY A 116 -5.76 -7.55 5.45
N ASP A 117 -6.14 -6.46 4.78
CA ASP A 117 -5.46 -5.16 4.91
C ASP A 117 -5.57 -4.54 6.30
N ALA A 118 -6.52 -5.02 7.12
CA ALA A 118 -6.67 -4.64 8.51
C ALA A 118 -5.72 -5.39 9.46
N ALA A 119 -5.13 -6.52 9.06
CA ALA A 119 -4.32 -7.36 9.93
C ALA A 119 -2.82 -7.04 9.82
N VAL A 120 -2.16 -6.94 10.99
CA VAL A 120 -0.71 -6.76 11.09
C VAL A 120 -0.13 -7.91 11.89
N VAL A 121 0.73 -8.72 11.27
CA VAL A 121 1.47 -9.77 11.99
C VAL A 121 2.56 -9.11 12.82
N ARG A 122 2.60 -9.40 14.12
CA ARG A 122 3.58 -8.82 15.04
C ARG A 122 5.01 -8.99 14.52
N GLY A 123 5.73 -7.87 14.42
CA GLY A 123 7.11 -7.84 13.93
C GLY A 123 7.26 -7.91 12.39
N ALA A 124 6.16 -7.89 11.64
CA ALA A 124 6.18 -7.88 10.18
C ALA A 124 5.61 -6.58 9.60
N CYS A 125 6.04 -6.22 8.40
CA CYS A 125 5.47 -5.10 7.66
C CYS A 125 4.13 -5.51 7.01
N ARG A 126 3.14 -4.62 7.09
CA ARG A 126 1.83 -4.79 6.45
C ARG A 126 1.98 -4.80 4.92
N ARG A 127 1.26 -5.72 4.27
CA ARG A 127 1.26 -5.89 2.80
C ARG A 127 -0.19 -5.86 2.29
N PRO A 128 -0.72 -4.67 1.96
CA PRO A 128 -2.07 -4.52 1.42
C PRO A 128 -2.10 -4.98 -0.04
N HIS A 129 -2.11 -6.29 -0.23
CA HIS A 129 -2.11 -6.93 -1.52
C HIS A 129 -3.12 -8.08 -1.48
N TRP A 130 -3.94 -8.19 -2.52
CA TRP A 130 -5.03 -9.16 -2.59
C TRP A 130 -4.58 -10.60 -2.28
N ALA A 131 -3.43 -11.03 -2.83
CA ALA A 131 -2.91 -12.38 -2.58
C ALA A 131 -2.50 -12.58 -1.11
N ASN A 132 -1.95 -11.56 -0.46
CA ASN A 132 -1.61 -11.62 0.96
C ASN A 132 -2.88 -11.73 1.82
N ALA A 133 -3.96 -11.03 1.45
CA ALA A 133 -5.25 -11.14 2.12
C ALA A 133 -5.84 -12.56 2.00
N VAL A 134 -5.76 -13.18 0.82
CA VAL A 134 -6.23 -14.56 0.59
C VAL A 134 -5.44 -15.56 1.45
N GLU A 135 -4.12 -15.48 1.45
CA GLU A 135 -3.30 -16.40 2.25
C GLU A 135 -3.51 -16.19 3.76
N GLN A 136 -3.61 -14.93 4.21
CA GLN A 136 -3.95 -14.64 5.61
C GLN A 136 -5.32 -15.20 6.00
N ALA A 137 -6.33 -15.10 5.12
CA ALA A 137 -7.66 -15.63 5.40
C ALA A 137 -7.64 -17.15 5.60
N ARG A 138 -6.88 -17.89 4.79
CA ARG A 138 -6.71 -19.35 4.98
C ARG A 138 -6.06 -19.67 6.31
N VAL A 139 -4.98 -18.99 6.66
CA VAL A 139 -4.24 -19.19 7.90
C VAL A 139 -5.11 -18.85 9.12
N ALA A 140 -5.79 -17.71 9.09
CA ALA A 140 -6.70 -17.26 10.15
C ALA A 140 -7.89 -18.21 10.33
N ALA A 141 -8.49 -18.71 9.24
CA ALA A 141 -9.59 -19.67 9.30
C ALA A 141 -9.17 -20.99 9.95
N ALA A 142 -8.03 -21.57 9.54
CA ALA A 142 -7.49 -22.77 10.16
C ALA A 142 -7.22 -22.56 11.66
N ALA A 143 -6.68 -21.38 12.02
CA ALA A 143 -6.41 -21.01 13.40
C ALA A 143 -7.68 -20.90 14.26
N LEU A 144 -8.76 -20.37 13.68
CA LEU A 144 -10.09 -20.23 14.30
C LEU A 144 -10.79 -21.59 14.47
N LEU A 145 -10.62 -22.51 13.51
CA LEU A 145 -11.16 -23.86 13.55
C LEU A 145 -10.36 -24.82 14.45
N GLY A 146 -9.25 -24.36 15.04
CA GLY A 146 -8.42 -25.16 15.93
C GLY A 146 -7.51 -26.16 15.21
N GLU A 147 -7.26 -25.97 13.92
CA GLU A 147 -6.40 -26.86 13.15
C GLU A 147 -4.93 -26.77 13.60
N PRO A 148 -4.21 -27.90 13.67
CA PRO A 148 -2.78 -27.92 13.95
C PRO A 148 -2.01 -27.24 12.81
N HIS A 149 -0.90 -26.60 13.15
CA HIS A 149 -0.03 -25.96 12.17
C HIS A 149 1.19 -26.84 11.96
N ASP A 150 1.35 -27.32 10.73
CA ASP A 150 2.59 -27.97 10.33
C ASP A 150 3.68 -26.90 10.23
N ALA A 151 4.56 -26.85 11.23
CA ALA A 151 5.74 -25.98 11.26
C ALA A 151 6.82 -26.37 10.22
N ALA A 152 6.46 -27.17 9.22
CA ALA A 152 7.39 -27.88 8.35
C ALA A 152 7.80 -27.08 7.10
N HIS A 153 8.11 -25.78 7.22
CA HIS A 153 8.80 -25.04 6.15
C HIS A 153 9.87 -24.04 6.66
N SER A 154 10.30 -24.09 7.92
CA SER A 154 11.51 -23.37 8.38
C SER A 154 12.73 -24.30 8.37
N GLY A 155 13.10 -24.78 7.19
CA GLY A 155 14.30 -25.59 6.97
C GLY A 155 15.36 -24.80 6.20
N SER A 156 16.01 -23.84 6.85
CA SER A 156 17.30 -23.30 6.40
C SER A 156 18.38 -23.93 7.27
N SER A 157 18.98 -25.04 6.82
CA SER A 157 20.22 -25.53 7.43
C SER A 157 21.30 -24.44 7.33
N PRO A 158 22.10 -24.19 8.38
CA PRO A 158 23.26 -23.32 8.27
C PRO A 158 24.29 -23.92 7.29
N PRO A 159 25.04 -23.10 6.53
CA PRO A 159 26.06 -23.62 5.63
C PRO A 159 27.18 -24.31 6.44
N PRO A 160 27.79 -25.39 5.90
CA PRO A 160 28.90 -26.08 6.54
C PRO A 160 30.14 -25.18 6.68
N PRO A 161 31.07 -25.52 7.60
CA PRO A 161 32.15 -24.64 8.05
C PRO A 161 33.11 -24.19 6.94
#